data_AF-A0A920W8V7-F1
#
_entry.id   AF-A0A920W8V7-F1
#
_cell.length_a   1.000
_cell.length_b   1.000
_cell.length_c   1.000
_cell.angle_alpha   90.00
_cell.angle_beta   90.00
_cell.angle_gamma   90.00
#
_symmetry.space_group_name_H-M   'P 1'
#
loop_
_entity.id
_entity.type
_entity.pdbx_description
1 polymer ?
#
loop_
_entity_poly.entity_id
_entity_poly.type
_entity_poly.pdbx_seq_one_letter_code
_entity_poly.pdbx_strand_id
1 'polypeptide(L)'
;MVPTEEARELVLAFADDELCVGQNHAWWIAVGPFLEEDLAFTSIAQDELGHARALYSLLTDDVDHLAYGRTPSQYRSAHIAEFLCHDWSWALVRHVLHDIGEQIRWSAITDSSWKELLTRLNEPLLKNISMYNMVCR
;
A
#
# COMPACT_ATOMS: atom_id res chain seq x y z
N MET A 1 -4.96 20.74 -12.50
CA MET A 1 -5.75 21.29 -11.38
C MET A 1 -4.83 21.23 -10.17
N VAL A 2 -4.74 22.29 -9.37
CA VAL A 2 -3.99 22.20 -8.10
C VAL A 2 -4.83 21.34 -7.15
N PRO A 3 -4.30 20.24 -6.59
CA PRO A 3 -5.04 19.41 -5.65
C PRO A 3 -5.38 20.20 -4.39
N THR A 4 -6.55 19.96 -3.80
CA THR A 4 -6.91 20.55 -2.52
C THR A 4 -6.10 19.89 -1.40
N GLU A 5 -6.09 20.50 -0.22
CA GLU A 5 -5.38 19.91 0.93
C GLU A 5 -5.98 18.56 1.33
N GLU A 6 -7.31 18.43 1.25
CA GLU A 6 -8.02 17.19 1.55
C GLU A 6 -7.65 16.08 0.56
N ALA A 7 -7.44 16.41 -0.71
CA ALA A 7 -6.97 15.46 -1.71
C ALA A 7 -5.53 15.00 -1.44
N ARG A 8 -4.67 15.91 -0.97
CA ARG A 8 -3.29 15.60 -0.58
C ARG A 8 -3.25 14.71 0.67
N GLU A 9 -4.05 15.02 1.69
CA GLU A 9 -4.17 14.20 2.90
C GLU A 9 -4.72 12.81 2.61
N LEU A 10 -5.69 12.68 1.67
CA LEU A 10 -6.21 11.39 1.24
C LEU A 10 -5.12 10.53 0.56
N VAL A 11 -4.32 11.14 -0.32
CA VAL A 11 -3.17 10.45 -0.96
C VAL A 11 -2.09 10.12 0.05
N LEU A 12 -1.85 10.98 1.06
CA LEU A 12 -0.90 10.72 2.12
C LEU A 12 -1.31 9.51 2.96
N ALA A 13 -2.58 9.46 3.38
CA ALA A 13 -3.12 8.31 4.11
C ALA A 13 -3.04 7.03 3.28
N PHE A 14 -3.26 7.11 1.97
CA PHE A 14 -3.10 5.95 1.09
C PHE A 14 -1.64 5.50 0.99
N ALA A 15 -0.71 6.41 0.76
CA ALA A 15 0.70 6.08 0.72
C ALA A 15 1.21 5.47 2.04
N ASP A 16 0.69 5.95 3.18
CA ASP A 16 1.00 5.43 4.51
C ASP A 16 0.49 3.99 4.71
N ASP A 17 -0.72 3.69 4.23
CA ASP A 17 -1.26 2.33 4.27
C ASP A 17 -0.38 1.36 3.47
N GLU A 18 -0.08 1.68 2.21
CA GLU A 18 0.78 0.87 1.33
C GLU A 18 2.16 0.65 1.94
N LEU A 19 2.74 1.71 2.55
CA LEU A 19 4.03 1.60 3.23
C LEU A 19 3.95 0.63 4.42
N CYS A 20 2.97 0.81 5.30
CA CYS A 20 2.79 -0.03 6.49
C CYS A 20 2.53 -1.49 6.12
N VAL A 21 1.67 -1.75 5.14
CA VAL A 21 1.35 -3.09 4.67
C VAL A 21 2.55 -3.73 3.98
N GLY A 22 3.26 -3.01 3.11
CA GLY A 22 4.48 -3.48 2.47
C GLY A 22 5.56 -3.88 3.48
N GLN A 23 5.80 -3.05 4.50
CA GLN A 23 6.76 -3.37 5.58
C GLN A 23 6.30 -4.60 6.40
N ASN A 24 5.00 -4.70 6.69
CA ASN A 24 4.44 -5.84 7.41
C ASN A 24 4.55 -7.15 6.63
N HIS A 25 4.30 -7.14 5.32
CA HIS A 25 4.51 -8.31 4.48
C HIS A 25 6.00 -8.67 4.35
N ALA A 26 6.90 -7.67 4.31
CA ALA A 26 8.34 -7.92 4.26
C ALA A 26 8.89 -8.63 5.51
N TRP A 27 8.19 -8.54 6.66
CA TRP A 27 8.56 -9.33 7.84
C TRP A 27 8.41 -10.84 7.63
N TRP A 28 7.52 -11.27 6.74
CA TRP A 28 7.28 -12.68 6.45
C TRP A 28 8.34 -13.33 5.55
N ILE A 29 9.27 -12.54 4.99
CA ILE A 29 10.35 -13.02 4.13
C ILE A 29 11.19 -14.05 4.89
N ALA A 30 11.30 -15.25 4.31
CA ALA A 30 12.02 -16.40 4.86
C ALA A 30 11.44 -16.99 6.16
N VAL A 31 10.23 -16.58 6.57
CA VAL A 31 9.53 -17.14 7.75
C VAL A 31 8.09 -17.56 7.45
N GLY A 32 7.65 -17.48 6.19
CA GLY A 32 6.39 -18.05 5.72
C GLY A 32 6.27 -19.55 5.98
N PRO A 33 5.05 -20.10 6.11
CA PRO A 33 4.83 -21.51 6.45
C PRO A 33 5.27 -22.48 5.35
N PHE A 34 5.13 -22.09 4.08
CA PHE A 34 5.72 -22.78 2.93
C PHE A 34 6.35 -21.77 1.96
N LEU A 35 7.10 -22.29 0.99
CA LEU A 35 7.91 -21.49 0.06
C LEU A 35 7.03 -20.63 -0.85
N GLU A 36 5.88 -21.16 -1.24
CA GLU A 36 4.91 -20.50 -2.11
C GLU A 36 4.32 -19.26 -1.44
N GLU A 37 3.95 -19.34 -0.17
CA GLU A 37 3.42 -18.21 0.58
C GLU A 37 4.49 -17.16 0.86
N ASP A 38 5.73 -17.59 1.16
CA ASP A 38 6.87 -16.70 1.34
C ASP A 38 7.16 -15.90 0.07
N LEU A 39 7.23 -16.60 -1.08
CA LEU A 39 7.41 -15.96 -2.38
C LEU A 39 6.25 -15.02 -2.71
N ALA A 40 5.02 -15.43 -2.43
CA ALA A 40 3.85 -14.59 -2.64
C ALA A 40 3.94 -13.31 -1.81
N PHE A 41 4.07 -13.39 -0.48
CA PHE A 41 4.14 -12.23 0.42
C PHE A 41 5.32 -11.31 0.08
N THR A 42 6.46 -11.87 -0.35
CA THR A 42 7.59 -11.07 -0.85
C THR A 42 7.20 -10.25 -2.08
N SER A 43 6.49 -10.84 -3.04
CA SER A 43 5.99 -10.14 -4.22
C SER A 43 4.97 -9.06 -3.86
N ILE A 44 4.04 -9.38 -2.95
CA ILE A 44 3.04 -8.41 -2.43
C ILE A 44 3.77 -7.23 -1.79
N ALA A 45 4.71 -7.50 -0.89
CA ALA A 45 5.48 -6.47 -0.20
C ALA A 45 6.19 -5.52 -1.18
N GLN A 46 6.77 -6.07 -2.25
CA GLN A 46 7.45 -5.27 -3.27
C GLN A 46 6.47 -4.35 -4.01
N ASP A 47 5.30 -4.84 -4.39
CA ASP A 47 4.29 -4.07 -5.10
C ASP A 47 3.74 -2.94 -4.22
N GLU A 48 3.37 -3.23 -2.97
CA GLU A 48 2.89 -2.25 -1.96
C GLU A 48 3.91 -1.14 -1.70
N LEU A 49 5.19 -1.48 -1.53
CA LEU A 49 6.25 -0.48 -1.36
C LEU A 49 6.45 0.36 -2.64
N GLY A 50 6.24 -0.24 -3.81
CA GLY A 50 6.21 0.45 -5.10
C GLY A 50 5.06 1.45 -5.18
N HIS A 51 3.85 1.05 -4.77
CA HIS A 51 2.67 1.88 -4.70
C HIS A 51 2.85 3.06 -3.75
N ALA A 52 3.35 2.80 -2.53
CA ALA A 52 3.66 3.82 -1.53
C ALA A 52 4.60 4.88 -2.11
N ARG A 53 5.69 4.46 -2.77
CA ARG A 53 6.64 5.36 -3.43
C ARG A 53 5.98 6.19 -4.52
N ALA A 54 5.16 5.58 -5.36
CA ALA A 54 4.45 6.27 -6.43
C ALA A 54 3.51 7.35 -5.86
N LEU A 55 2.76 7.04 -4.80
CA LEU A 55 1.84 7.97 -4.15
C LEU A 55 2.59 9.10 -3.42
N TYR A 56 3.64 8.82 -2.64
CA TYR A 56 4.42 9.86 -1.96
C TYR A 56 5.04 10.86 -2.93
N SER A 57 5.49 10.41 -4.10
CA SER A 57 6.08 11.29 -5.12
C SER A 57 5.07 12.24 -5.79
N LEU A 58 3.77 12.11 -5.52
CA LEU A 58 2.76 13.12 -5.87
C LEU A 58 2.72 14.28 -4.85
N LEU A 59 3.24 14.06 -3.64
CA LEU A 59 3.13 14.98 -2.52
C LEU A 59 4.41 15.80 -2.29
N THR A 60 5.57 15.20 -2.58
CA THR A 60 6.89 15.78 -2.36
C THR A 60 7.93 15.19 -3.32
N ASP A 61 8.99 15.95 -3.59
CA ASP A 61 10.19 15.45 -4.26
C ASP A 61 11.09 14.66 -3.29
N ASP A 62 11.03 14.96 -1.99
CA ASP A 62 11.77 14.25 -0.93
C ASP A 62 10.94 13.09 -0.38
N VAL A 63 10.78 12.06 -1.21
CA VAL A 63 9.96 10.87 -0.91
C VAL A 63 10.48 10.13 0.31
N ASP A 64 11.80 10.00 0.45
CA ASP A 64 12.39 9.20 1.53
C ASP A 64 12.19 9.89 2.89
N HIS A 65 12.30 11.22 2.96
CA HIS A 65 11.97 11.95 4.19
C HIS A 65 10.49 11.80 4.55
N LEU A 66 9.58 11.86 3.57
CA LEU A 66 8.16 11.66 3.84
C LEU A 66 7.88 10.21 4.26
N ALA A 67 8.49 9.20 3.65
CA ALA A 67 8.27 7.81 4.00
C ALA A 67 8.82 7.43 5.38
N TYR A 68 10.01 7.94 5.76
CA TYR A 68 10.77 7.43 6.90
C TYR A 68 11.20 8.49 7.94
N GLY A 69 11.13 9.78 7.60
CA GLY A 69 11.59 10.88 8.45
C GLY A 69 10.54 11.43 9.42
N ARG A 70 9.30 10.91 9.35
CA ARG A 70 8.17 11.35 10.18
C ARG A 70 8.13 10.65 11.54
N THR A 71 7.59 11.34 12.53
CA THR A 71 7.23 10.75 13.83
C THR A 71 5.95 9.91 13.71
N PRO A 72 5.73 8.90 14.58
CA PRO A 72 4.55 8.04 14.52
C PRO A 72 3.21 8.80 14.46
N SER A 73 3.07 9.90 15.19
CA SER A 73 1.84 10.73 15.20
C SER A 73 1.55 11.47 13.87
N GLN A 74 2.51 11.48 12.94
CA GLN A 74 2.38 12.12 11.63
C GLN A 74 1.97 11.14 10.53
N TYR A 75 1.94 9.83 10.81
CA TYR A 75 1.36 8.86 9.89
C TYR A 75 -0.16 8.96 9.92
N ARG A 76 -0.78 8.64 8.79
CA ARG A 76 -2.22 8.67 8.53
C ARG A 76 -2.75 7.31 8.09
N SER A 77 -1.95 6.26 8.28
CA SER A 77 -2.32 4.87 8.06
C SER A 77 -3.52 4.47 8.90
N ALA A 78 -4.34 3.59 8.35
CA ALA A 78 -5.41 2.91 9.05
C ALA A 78 -4.82 1.90 10.04
N HIS A 79 -5.51 1.70 11.16
CA HIS A 79 -5.09 0.73 12.18
C HIS A 79 -4.91 -0.70 11.64
N ILE A 80 -5.65 -1.07 10.60
CA ILE A 80 -5.50 -2.39 9.96
C ILE A 80 -4.18 -2.54 9.17
N ALA A 81 -3.67 -1.44 8.60
CA ALA A 81 -2.41 -1.42 7.89
C ALA A 81 -1.23 -1.53 8.86
N GLU A 82 -1.34 -0.93 10.04
CA GLU A 82 -0.34 -0.94 11.11
C GLU A 82 -0.33 -2.25 11.93
N PHE A 83 -1.41 -3.02 11.91
CA PHE A 83 -1.57 -4.17 12.80
C PHE A 83 -0.53 -5.27 12.51
N LEU A 84 0.38 -5.48 13.47
CA LEU A 84 1.40 -6.52 13.39
C LEU A 84 0.78 -7.91 13.65
N CYS A 85 0.81 -8.78 12.65
CA CYS A 85 0.40 -10.18 12.77
C CYS A 85 1.62 -11.09 12.74
N HIS A 86 1.95 -11.73 13.87
CA HIS A 86 2.98 -12.78 13.94
C HIS A 86 2.43 -14.20 13.78
N ASP A 87 1.11 -14.34 13.84
CA ASP A 87 0.42 -15.58 13.49
C ASP A 87 -0.01 -15.54 12.02
N TRP A 88 0.28 -16.61 11.29
CA TRP A 88 0.05 -16.68 9.84
C TRP A 88 -1.44 -16.52 9.48
N SER A 89 -2.34 -17.14 10.24
CA SER A 89 -3.77 -17.07 9.94
C SER A 89 -4.31 -15.65 10.12
N TRP A 90 -3.86 -14.95 11.15
CA TRP A 90 -4.17 -13.53 11.35
C TRP A 90 -3.55 -12.63 10.29
N ALA A 91 -2.33 -12.93 9.81
CA ALA A 91 -1.71 -12.19 8.72
C ALA A 91 -2.51 -12.30 7.42
N LEU A 92 -3.01 -13.50 7.10
CA LEU A 92 -3.85 -13.74 5.94
C LEU A 92 -5.20 -13.01 6.03
N VAL A 93 -5.86 -13.06 7.19
CA VAL A 93 -7.12 -12.34 7.42
C VAL A 93 -6.91 -10.82 7.28
N ARG A 94 -5.85 -10.28 7.87
CA ARG A 94 -5.50 -8.86 7.74
C ARG A 94 -5.25 -8.49 6.27
N HIS A 95 -4.49 -9.31 5.54
CA HIS A 95 -4.21 -9.08 4.11
C HIS A 95 -5.51 -9.02 3.30
N VAL A 96 -6.41 -10.01 3.44
CA VAL A 96 -7.70 -10.04 2.72
C VAL A 96 -8.54 -8.81 3.03
N LEU A 97 -8.65 -8.42 4.30
CA LEU A 97 -9.43 -7.25 4.70
C LEU A 97 -8.83 -5.94 4.17
N HIS A 98 -7.49 -5.82 4.18
CA HIS A 98 -6.79 -4.68 3.60
C HIS A 98 -7.04 -4.59 2.09
N ASP A 99 -6.78 -5.68 1.35
CA ASP A 99 -6.91 -5.76 -0.11
C ASP A 99 -8.34 -5.40 -0.57
N ILE A 100 -9.38 -5.87 0.13
CA ILE A 100 -10.77 -5.46 -0.15
C ILE A 100 -10.95 -3.94 0.01
N GLY A 101 -10.42 -3.36 1.09
CA GLY A 101 -10.48 -1.91 1.33
C GLY A 101 -9.70 -1.11 0.28
N GLU A 102 -8.53 -1.60 -0.07
CA GLU A 102 -7.63 -1.03 -1.08
C GLU A 102 -8.30 -0.98 -2.46
N GLN A 103 -8.92 -2.09 -2.90
CA GLN A 103 -9.66 -2.17 -4.16
C GLN A 103 -10.77 -1.12 -4.26
N ILE A 104 -11.51 -0.88 -3.16
CA ILE A 104 -12.55 0.16 -3.11
C ILE A 104 -11.92 1.54 -3.27
N ARG A 105 -10.80 1.81 -2.60
CA ARG A 105 -10.11 3.11 -2.67
C ARG A 105 -9.52 3.38 -4.05
N TRP A 106 -8.85 2.40 -4.65
CA TRP A 106 -8.33 2.52 -6.00
C TRP A 106 -9.45 2.80 -7.00
N SER A 107 -10.57 2.07 -6.90
CA SER A 107 -11.75 2.30 -7.75
C SER A 107 -12.35 3.69 -7.55
N ALA A 108 -12.30 4.23 -6.33
CA ALA A 108 -12.84 5.56 -6.04
C ALA A 108 -12.01 6.70 -6.64
N ILE A 109 -10.72 6.48 -6.92
CA ILE A 109 -9.81 7.52 -7.42
C ILE A 109 -9.57 7.47 -8.94
N THR A 110 -10.13 6.49 -9.66
CA THR A 110 -9.98 6.37 -11.12
C THR A 110 -10.61 7.54 -11.90
N ASP A 111 -11.62 8.19 -11.33
CA ASP A 111 -12.33 9.32 -11.94
C ASP A 111 -11.90 10.68 -11.36
N SER A 112 -10.72 10.74 -10.72
CA SER A 112 -10.20 11.95 -10.11
C SER A 112 -9.94 13.07 -11.13
N SER A 113 -10.18 14.32 -10.73
CA SER A 113 -9.80 15.51 -11.52
C SER A 113 -8.30 15.86 -11.42
N TRP A 114 -7.55 15.16 -10.56
CA TRP A 114 -6.10 15.32 -10.39
C TRP A 114 -5.34 14.53 -11.46
N LYS A 115 -4.90 15.25 -12.52
CA LYS A 115 -4.27 14.64 -13.70
C LYS A 115 -2.98 13.88 -13.40
N GLU A 116 -2.13 14.40 -12.51
CA GLU A 116 -0.88 13.77 -12.13
C GLU A 116 -1.13 12.43 -11.42
N LEU A 117 -2.13 12.38 -10.52
CA LEU A 117 -2.59 11.13 -9.89
C LEU A 117 -3.05 10.11 -10.94
N LEU A 118 -3.94 10.50 -11.86
CA LEU A 118 -4.40 9.63 -12.95
C LEU A 118 -3.26 9.12 -13.82
N THR A 119 -2.24 9.95 -14.04
CA THR A 119 -1.05 9.56 -14.81
C THR A 119 -0.32 8.42 -14.12
N ARG A 120 -0.11 8.53 -12.79
CA ARG A 120 0.51 7.46 -12.00
C ARG A 120 -0.34 6.20 -11.97
N LEU A 121 -1.66 6.32 -11.80
CA LEU A 121 -2.60 5.18 -11.82
C LEU A 121 -2.52 4.34 -13.10
N ASN A 122 -2.16 4.96 -14.21
CA ASN A 122 -2.05 4.28 -15.49
C ASN A 122 -0.70 3.58 -15.73
N GLU A 123 0.28 3.83 -14.87
CA GLU A 123 1.58 3.17 -14.92
C GLU A 123 1.44 1.68 -14.57
N PRO A 124 2.24 0.79 -15.18
CA PRO A 124 2.20 -0.64 -14.89
C PRO A 124 2.37 -0.97 -13.39
N LEU A 125 3.12 -0.12 -12.68
CA LEU A 125 3.40 -0.25 -11.24
C LEU A 125 2.14 -0.21 -10.38
N LEU A 126 1.08 0.50 -10.76
CA LEU A 126 -0.18 0.59 -9.99
C LEU A 126 -1.30 -0.30 -10.55
N LYS A 127 -1.04 -1.07 -11.62
CA LYS A 127 -2.05 -1.92 -12.28
C LYS A 127 -2.14 -3.34 -11.74
N ASN A 128 -1.26 -3.73 -10.82
CA ASN A 128 -1.20 -5.08 -10.27
C ASN A 128 -2.15 -5.34 -9.09
N ILE A 129 -3.21 -4.55 -8.95
CA ILE A 129 -4.24 -4.73 -7.89
C ILE A 129 -5.00 -6.08 -8.06
N SER A 130 -4.84 -6.79 -9.18
CA SER A 130 -5.55 -8.04 -9.49
C SER A 130 -4.75 -9.34 -9.27
N MET A 131 -3.51 -9.29 -8.76
CA MET A 131 -2.69 -10.51 -8.65
C MET A 131 -2.98 -11.36 -7.39
N TYR A 132 -3.77 -10.86 -6.45
CA TYR A 132 -3.83 -11.43 -5.09
C TYR A 132 -4.79 -12.60 -4.86
N ASN A 133 -5.54 -13.02 -5.89
CA ASN A 133 -6.40 -14.21 -5.82
C ASN A 133 -5.64 -15.56 -5.82
N MET A 134 -4.31 -15.54 -5.78
CA MET A 134 -3.48 -16.75 -5.86
C MET A 134 -3.09 -17.33 -4.49
N VAL A 135 -3.06 -16.55 -3.41
CA VAL A 135 -2.60 -17.03 -2.08
C VAL A 135 -3.63 -17.93 -1.38
N CYS A 136 -4.89 -17.89 -1.81
CA CYS A 136 -5.98 -18.67 -1.22
C CYS A 136 -6.43 -19.87 -2.09
N ARG A 137 -5.62 -20.34 -3.04
CA ARG A 137 -5.93 -21.52 -3.87
C ARG A 137 -5.02 -22.69 -3.61
#